data_AF-A0A8T2ZGC5-F1
#
_entry.id   AF-A0A8T2ZGC5-F1
#
_cell.length_a   1.000
_cell.length_b   1.000
_cell.length_c   1.000
_cell.angle_alpha   90.00
_cell.angle_beta   90.00
_cell.angle_gamma   90.00
#
_symmetry.space_group_name_H-M   'P 1'
#
loop_
_entity.id
_entity.type
_entity.pdbx_description
1 polymer ?
#
loop_
_entity_poly.entity_id
_entity_poly.type
_entity_poly.pdbx_seq_one_letter_code
_entity_poly.pdbx_strand_id
1 'polypeptide(L)'
;MAWLLKDHLNDNVLNMQTDWEGGYFPLTLHFSEDYPSKPPKCKFPQGFFHPNVYPSGTVCLSILNEDYGWRPAITVKQILIGIQDLLDQPNPSDPAQTDGYQLFVQDPAEYRRRVRQQAKLYPPTL
;
A
#
# COMPACT_ATOMS: atom_id res chain seq x y z
N MET A 1 -10.82 7.37 11.63
CA MET A 1 -10.84 8.18 10.40
C MET A 1 -10.26 7.33 9.28
N ALA A 2 -11.07 7.01 8.26
CA ALA A 2 -10.59 6.32 7.06
C ALA A 2 -10.08 7.37 6.06
N TRP A 3 -8.89 7.15 5.50
CA TRP A 3 -8.31 7.99 4.44
C TRP A 3 -8.44 7.26 3.10
N LEU A 4 -8.70 8.00 2.03
CA LEU A 4 -8.68 7.47 0.66
C LEU A 4 -7.32 7.79 0.03
N LEU A 5 -6.59 6.77 -0.39
CA LEU A 5 -5.40 6.93 -1.22
C LEU A 5 -5.86 7.08 -2.69
N LYS A 6 -5.56 8.23 -3.29
CA LYS A 6 -5.72 8.50 -4.73
C LYS A 6 -4.36 8.48 -5.38
N ASP A 7 -4.23 7.80 -6.52
CA ASP A 7 -3.02 7.87 -7.36
C ASP A 7 -2.71 9.33 -7.75
N HIS A 8 -1.57 9.86 -7.29
CA HIS A 8 -1.13 11.24 -7.52
C HIS A 8 0.06 11.32 -8.49
N LEU A 9 0.48 10.20 -9.10
CA LEU A 9 1.61 10.16 -10.02
C LEU A 9 1.38 10.88 -11.37
N ASN A 10 0.20 11.48 -11.58
CA ASN A 10 -0.25 11.99 -12.88
C ASN A 10 0.05 13.47 -13.19
N ASP A 11 0.71 14.22 -12.30
CA ASP A 11 0.76 15.67 -12.50
C ASP A 11 1.93 16.22 -13.34
N ASN A 12 2.91 15.42 -13.85
CA ASN A 12 3.91 15.99 -14.80
C ASN A 12 4.82 15.03 -15.62
N VAL A 13 4.54 13.73 -15.77
CA VAL A 13 5.37 12.86 -16.63
C VAL A 13 4.49 11.88 -17.41
N LEU A 14 4.41 12.08 -18.73
CA LEU A 14 4.01 11.12 -19.77
C LEU A 14 3.28 9.85 -19.29
N ASN A 15 1.98 9.98 -19.00
CA ASN A 15 0.93 8.94 -19.05
C ASN A 15 1.39 7.46 -18.85
N MET A 16 2.10 7.17 -17.75
CA MET A 16 2.35 5.79 -17.33
C MET A 16 1.19 5.35 -16.43
N GLN A 17 0.16 4.80 -17.07
CA GLN A 17 -0.99 4.20 -16.41
C GLN A 17 -0.52 3.05 -15.49
N THR A 18 -0.68 3.19 -14.17
CA THR A 18 -0.39 2.12 -13.20
C THR A 18 -1.49 1.06 -13.24
N ASP A 19 -1.18 -0.17 -12.81
CA ASP A 19 -2.21 -1.23 -12.72
C ASP A 19 -3.27 -0.93 -11.64
N TRP A 20 -3.00 0.04 -10.76
CA TRP A 20 -3.83 0.51 -9.67
C TRP A 20 -4.78 1.65 -10.05
N GLU A 21 -4.63 2.21 -11.26
CA GLU A 21 -5.40 3.37 -11.70
C GLU A 21 -6.92 3.18 -11.58
N GLY A 22 -7.61 4.25 -11.21
CA GLY A 22 -9.06 4.28 -11.01
C GLY A 22 -9.51 3.72 -9.67
N GLY A 23 -8.63 3.09 -8.90
CA GLY A 23 -8.90 2.61 -7.54
C GLY A 23 -8.77 3.70 -6.47
N TYR A 24 -9.66 3.65 -5.48
CA TYR A 24 -9.69 4.52 -4.29
C TYR A 24 -9.65 3.64 -3.04
N PHE A 25 -8.44 3.35 -2.57
CA PHE A 25 -8.24 2.30 -1.58
C PHE A 25 -8.45 2.84 -0.16
N PRO A 26 -9.39 2.28 0.62
CA PRO A 26 -9.60 2.71 2.00
C PRO A 26 -8.43 2.27 2.88
N LEU A 27 -7.82 3.22 3.56
CA LEU A 27 -6.71 2.96 4.48
C LEU A 27 -7.06 3.46 5.89
N THR A 28 -6.89 2.58 6.87
CA THR A 28 -7.03 2.91 8.30
C THR A 28 -5.65 3.14 8.90
N LEU A 29 -5.45 4.30 9.52
CA LEU A 29 -4.27 4.59 10.34
C LEU A 29 -4.68 4.53 11.81
N HIS A 30 -4.02 3.68 12.58
CA HIS A 30 -4.21 3.56 14.02
C HIS A 30 -2.96 4.01 14.77
N PHE A 31 -3.09 5.07 15.55
CA PHE A 31 -2.05 5.62 16.41
C PHE A 31 -2.25 5.09 17.82
N SER A 32 -1.20 4.51 18.41
CA SER A 32 -1.21 4.13 19.83
C SER A 32 -0.84 5.32 20.73
N GLU A 33 -0.93 5.12 22.04
CA GLU A 33 -0.49 6.10 23.06
C GLU A 33 1.02 6.38 22.99
N ASP A 34 1.80 5.47 22.42
CA ASP A 34 3.26 5.61 22.23
C ASP A 34 3.63 6.46 21.00
N TYR A 35 2.68 6.94 20.20
CA TYR A 35 2.97 7.81 19.07
C TYR A 35 3.46 9.19 19.56
N PRO A 36 4.54 9.79 19.00
CA PRO A 36 5.25 9.38 17.78
C PRO A 36 6.51 8.52 18.01
N SER A 37 6.79 8.07 19.24
CA SER A 37 7.90 7.15 19.49
C SER A 37 7.74 5.84 18.69
N LYS A 38 6.50 5.34 18.56
CA LYS A 38 6.15 4.21 17.68
C LYS A 38 5.36 4.66 16.44
N PRO A 39 5.51 3.95 15.31
CA PRO A 39 4.75 4.25 14.09
C PRO A 39 3.26 3.93 14.27
N PRO A 40 2.36 4.59 13.50
CA PRO A 40 0.98 4.12 13.40
C PRO A 40 0.91 2.79 12.64
N LYS A 41 -0.07 1.95 13.00
CA LYS A 41 -0.42 0.77 12.20
C LYS A 41 -1.30 1.19 11.03
N CYS A 42 -0.84 0.90 9.80
CA CYS A 42 -1.59 1.18 8.58
C CYS A 42 -2.22 -0.12 8.05
N LYS A 43 -3.52 -0.09 7.76
CA LYS A 43 -4.27 -1.27 7.31
C LYS A 43 -5.21 -0.97 6.14
N PHE A 44 -5.12 -1.78 5.10
CA PHE A 44 -6.16 -1.96 4.10
C PHE A 44 -7.28 -2.89 4.63
N PRO A 45 -8.40 -3.05 3.90
CA PRO A 45 -9.38 -4.09 4.20
C PRO A 45 -8.74 -5.48 4.23
N GLN A 46 -9.34 -6.38 5.02
CA GLN A 46 -8.89 -7.77 5.07
C GLN A 46 -8.94 -8.41 3.67
N GLY A 47 -7.90 -9.17 3.31
CA GLY A 47 -7.79 -9.81 2.00
C GLY A 47 -7.33 -8.90 0.86
N PHE A 48 -6.88 -7.67 1.15
CA PHE A 48 -6.27 -6.81 0.14
C PHE A 48 -5.04 -7.48 -0.47
N PHE A 49 -5.07 -7.67 -1.80
CA PHE A 49 -4.05 -8.37 -2.56
C PHE A 49 -2.85 -7.47 -2.83
N HIS A 50 -1.72 -7.73 -2.17
CA HIS A 50 -0.44 -7.08 -2.43
C HIS A 50 0.72 -7.88 -1.80
N PRO A 51 1.90 -8.01 -2.42
CA PRO A 51 3.00 -8.81 -1.87
C PRO A 51 3.44 -8.39 -0.46
N ASN A 52 3.36 -7.09 -0.15
CA ASN A 52 3.75 -6.50 1.14
C ASN A 52 2.56 -6.11 2.04
N VAL A 53 1.37 -6.69 1.82
CA VAL A 53 0.22 -6.52 2.74
C VAL A 53 -0.13 -7.86 3.33
N TYR A 54 -0.14 -7.98 4.66
CA TYR A 54 -0.54 -9.21 5.32
C TYR A 54 -2.02 -9.55 5.03
N PRO A 55 -2.45 -10.82 5.14
CA PRO A 55 -3.86 -11.19 4.97
C PRO A 55 -4.83 -10.41 5.88
N SER A 56 -4.33 -9.92 7.02
CA SER A 56 -5.06 -9.07 7.97
C SER A 56 -5.28 -7.62 7.50
N GLY A 57 -4.71 -7.23 6.36
CA GLY A 57 -4.69 -5.89 5.79
C GLY A 57 -3.52 -5.02 6.26
N THR A 58 -2.72 -5.46 7.25
CA THR A 58 -1.57 -4.68 7.75
C THR A 58 -0.52 -4.49 6.67
N VAL A 59 -0.07 -3.26 6.45
CA VAL A 59 0.99 -2.92 5.50
C VAL A 59 2.36 -3.22 6.11
N CYS A 60 3.20 -3.95 5.38
CA CYS A 60 4.62 -4.08 5.69
C CYS A 60 5.42 -3.05 4.89
N LEU A 61 5.93 -2.02 5.56
CA LEU A 61 6.75 -0.97 4.97
C LEU A 61 7.81 -0.56 5.99
N SER A 62 9.06 -0.37 5.56
CA SER A 62 10.19 -0.12 6.47
C SER A 62 10.00 1.11 7.36
N ILE A 63 9.41 2.19 6.82
CA ILE A 63 9.10 3.40 7.59
C ILE A 63 7.96 3.19 8.60
N LEU A 64 7.23 2.09 8.55
CA LEU A 64 6.21 1.71 9.54
C LEU A 64 6.72 0.69 10.56
N ASN A 65 8.03 0.43 10.56
CA ASN A 65 8.67 -0.50 11.48
C ASN A 65 9.62 0.24 12.43
N GLU A 66 9.41 0.03 13.74
CA GLU A 66 10.14 0.65 14.86
C GLU A 66 11.65 0.35 14.79
N ASP A 67 12.03 -0.88 14.44
CA ASP A 67 13.42 -1.33 14.49
C ASP A 67 14.22 -1.01 13.20
N TYR A 68 13.57 -0.41 12.19
CA TYR A 68 14.17 -0.21 10.87
C TYR A 68 14.11 1.24 10.40
N GLY A 69 12.97 1.67 9.88
CA GLY A 69 12.85 2.94 9.15
C GLY A 69 12.07 4.02 9.87
N TRP A 70 11.32 3.69 10.92
CA TRP A 70 10.50 4.67 11.63
C TRP A 70 11.36 5.76 12.28
N ARG A 71 10.89 7.00 12.16
CA ARG A 71 11.42 8.14 12.90
C ARG A 71 10.23 9.00 13.32
N PRO A 72 10.20 9.56 14.54
CA PRO A 72 9.09 10.42 15.01
C PRO A 72 8.79 11.64 14.10
N ALA A 73 9.77 12.06 13.29
CA ALA A 73 9.62 13.15 12.32
C ALA A 73 8.90 12.77 11.02
N ILE A 74 8.63 11.47 10.78
CA ILE A 74 7.92 11.01 9.59
C ILE A 74 6.46 11.43 9.69
N THR A 75 6.01 12.19 8.71
CA THR A 75 4.66 12.75 8.65
C THR A 75 3.66 11.75 8.08
N VAL A 76 2.37 11.94 8.39
CA VAL A 76 1.28 11.17 7.76
C VAL A 76 1.35 11.24 6.23
N LYS A 77 1.67 12.41 5.67
CA LYS A 77 1.85 12.58 4.22
C LYS A 77 2.94 11.67 3.66
N GLN A 78 4.10 11.58 4.33
CA GLN A 78 5.19 10.69 3.91
C GLN A 78 4.81 9.22 4.03
N ILE A 79 4.02 8.84 5.04
CA ILE A 79 3.47 7.48 5.16
C ILE A 79 2.57 7.18 3.96
N LEU A 80 1.63 8.06 3.64
CA LEU A 80 0.67 7.85 2.55
C LEU A 80 1.38 7.78 1.19
N ILE A 81 2.36 8.64 0.92
CA ILE A 81 3.20 8.57 -0.27
C ILE A 81 3.98 7.25 -0.31
N GLY A 82 4.64 6.87 0.79
CA GLY A 82 5.39 5.61 0.84
C GLY A 82 4.53 4.36 0.63
N ILE A 83 3.28 4.36 1.10
CA ILE A 83 2.33 3.27 0.81
C ILE A 83 1.92 3.28 -0.65
N GLN A 84 1.68 4.45 -1.25
CA GLN A 84 1.36 4.57 -2.67
C GLN A 84 2.51 4.08 -3.56
N ASP A 85 3.75 4.48 -3.26
CA ASP A 85 4.94 4.01 -3.95
C ASP A 85 5.08 2.48 -3.80
N LEU A 86 4.81 1.94 -2.60
CA LEU A 86 4.87 0.50 -2.34
C LEU A 86 3.86 -0.30 -3.16
N LEU A 87 2.66 0.25 -3.43
CA LEU A 87 1.65 -0.43 -4.27
C LEU A 87 2.18 -0.65 -5.69
N ASP A 88 2.78 0.38 -6.28
CA ASP A 88 3.32 0.32 -7.65
C ASP A 88 4.67 -0.43 -7.72
N GLN A 89 5.47 -0.34 -6.65
CA GLN A 89 6.79 -0.95 -6.55
C GLN A 89 6.89 -1.89 -5.33
N PRO A 90 6.32 -3.11 -5.42
CA PRO A 90 6.41 -4.09 -4.34
C PRO A 90 7.86 -4.41 -3.99
N ASN A 91 8.13 -4.65 -2.70
CA ASN A 91 9.44 -5.09 -2.22
C ASN A 91 9.48 -6.63 -2.12
N PRO A 92 10.11 -7.35 -3.08
CA PRO A 92 10.14 -8.81 -3.06
C PRO A 92 11.05 -9.39 -1.97
N SER A 93 11.92 -8.59 -1.35
CA SER A 93 12.85 -9.05 -0.31
C SER A 93 12.18 -9.26 1.06
N ASP A 94 10.98 -8.69 1.26
CA ASP A 94 10.23 -8.80 2.52
C ASP A 94 8.73 -9.03 2.26
N PRO A 95 8.34 -10.22 1.75
CA PRO A 95 6.95 -10.50 1.41
C PRO A 95 6.10 -10.75 2.67
N ALA A 96 4.93 -10.12 2.72
CA ALA A 96 3.91 -10.30 3.74
C ALA A 96 2.78 -11.25 3.30
N GLN A 97 2.63 -11.47 1.99
CA GLN A 97 1.64 -12.38 1.39
C GLN A 97 2.28 -13.30 0.35
N THR A 98 2.26 -14.61 0.61
CA THR A 98 2.87 -15.63 -0.26
C THR A 98 2.28 -15.66 -1.66
N ASP A 99 0.94 -15.67 -1.80
CA ASP A 99 0.24 -15.72 -3.09
C ASP A 99 0.57 -14.48 -3.95
N GLY A 100 0.47 -13.28 -3.35
CA GLY A 100 0.83 -12.02 -4.03
C GLY A 100 2.29 -12.01 -4.48
N TYR A 101 3.22 -12.44 -3.62
CA TYR A 101 4.64 -12.55 -3.94
C TYR A 101 4.92 -13.56 -5.06
N GLN A 102 4.33 -14.76 -5.00
CA GLN A 102 4.55 -15.80 -6.01
C GLN A 102 4.09 -15.33 -7.39
N LEU A 103 2.89 -14.75 -7.49
CA LEU A 103 2.40 -14.18 -8.74
C LEU A 103 3.30 -13.03 -9.21
N PHE A 104 3.70 -12.12 -8.31
CA PHE A 104 4.58 -11.02 -8.67
C PHE A 104 5.91 -11.47 -9.29
N VAL A 105 6.51 -12.54 -8.76
CA VAL A 105 7.82 -13.05 -9.22
C VAL A 105 7.70 -14.01 -10.41
N GLN A 106 6.70 -14.90 -10.40
CA GLN A 106 6.61 -16.04 -11.33
C GLN A 106 5.61 -15.82 -12.47
N ASP A 107 4.54 -15.06 -12.24
CA ASP A 107 3.53 -14.72 -13.25
C ASP A 107 3.10 -13.25 -13.17
N PRO A 108 3.96 -12.33 -13.64
CA PRO A 108 3.67 -10.89 -13.60
C PRO A 108 2.44 -10.50 -14.42
N ALA A 109 1.99 -11.33 -15.37
CA ALA A 109 0.80 -11.04 -16.15
C ALA A 109 -0.47 -11.28 -15.31
N GLU A 110 -0.52 -12.41 -14.61
CA GLU A 110 -1.61 -12.73 -13.68
C GLU A 110 -1.64 -11.79 -12.48
N TYR A 111 -0.47 -11.43 -11.92
CA TYR A 111 -0.37 -10.41 -10.87
C TYR A 111 -1.07 -9.11 -11.28
N ARG A 112 -0.68 -8.55 -12.43
CA ARG A 112 -1.25 -7.31 -12.96
C ARG A 112 -2.74 -7.44 -13.26
N ARG A 113 -3.18 -8.59 -13.76
CA ARG A 113 -4.61 -8.88 -13.98
C ARG A 113 -5.40 -8.81 -12.67
N ARG A 114 -4.89 -9.39 -11.58
CA ARG A 114 -5.53 -9.36 -10.25
C ARG A 114 -5.52 -7.97 -9.63
N VAL A 115 -4.42 -7.23 -9.76
CA VAL A 115 -4.34 -5.82 -9.31
C VAL A 115 -5.41 -4.98 -9.99
N ARG A 116 -5.53 -5.04 -11.32
CA ARG A 116 -6.56 -4.31 -12.08
C ARG A 116 -7.98 -4.73 -11.70
N GLN A 117 -8.19 -6.01 -11.37
CA GLN A 117 -9.49 -6.47 -10.87
C GLN A 117 -9.80 -5.89 -9.49
N GLN A 118 -8.81 -5.87 -8.59
CA GLN A 118 -8.93 -5.27 -7.27
C GLN A 118 -9.24 -3.77 -7.35
N ALA A 119 -8.55 -3.01 -8.22
CA ALA A 119 -8.80 -1.58 -8.42
C ALA A 119 -10.28 -1.29 -8.73
N LYS A 120 -10.92 -2.12 -9.54
CA LYS A 120 -12.36 -2.02 -9.88
C LYS A 120 -13.30 -2.26 -8.71
N LEU A 121 -12.86 -2.97 -7.65
CA LEU A 121 -13.66 -3.17 -6.44
C LEU A 121 -13.75 -1.92 -5.57
N TYR A 122 -12.86 -0.95 -5.79
CA TYR A 122 -12.75 0.27 -5.02
C TYR A 122 -12.92 1.51 -5.92
N PRO A 123 -14.10 1.71 -6.54
CA PRO A 123 -14.32 2.90 -7.38
C PRO A 123 -14.27 4.20 -6.56
N PRO A 124 -14.06 5.36 -7.20
CA PRO A 124 -14.21 6.65 -6.54
C PRO A 124 -15.56 6.73 -5.83
N THR A 125 -15.54 7.18 -4.57
CA THR A 125 -16.77 7.51 -3.85
C THR A 125 -17.27 8.85 -4.42
N LEU A 126 -18.45 8.81 -5.04
CA LEU A 126 -19.17 10.00 -5.53
C LEU A 126 -19.52 10.96 -4.39
#